data_AF-A0A950I532-F1
#
_entry.id   AF-A0A950I532-F1
#
_cell.length_a   1.000
_cell.length_b   1.000
_cell.length_c   1.000
_cell.angle_alpha   90.00
_cell.angle_beta   90.00
_cell.angle_gamma   90.00
#
_symmetry.space_group_name_H-M   'P 1'
#
loop_
_entity.id
_entity.type
_entity.pdbx_description
1 polymer ?
#
loop_
_entity_poly.entity_id
_entity_poly.type
_entity_poly.pdbx_seq_one_letter_code
_entity_poly.pdbx_strand_id
1 'polypeptide(L)' 'LPVLNDYRAVLGGMFQRLYGLSRSDLQAVFPGAEPREYGLLSV' A
#
# COMPACT_ATOMS: atom_id res chain seq x y z
N LEU A 1 7.09 -12.55 -15.79
CA LEU A 1 5.80 -12.26 -15.13
C LEU A 1 6.04 -11.13 -14.15
N PRO A 2 5.34 -9.97 -14.21
CA PRO A 2 5.65 -8.86 -13.32
C PRO A 2 5.08 -9.16 -11.93
N VAL A 3 5.87 -9.84 -11.10
CA VAL A 3 5.46 -10.29 -9.75
C VAL A 3 5.53 -9.15 -8.71
N LEU A 4 5.30 -7.90 -9.10
CA LEU A 4 5.54 -6.71 -8.26
C LEU A 4 4.41 -5.68 -8.31
N ASN A 5 3.36 -5.89 -9.12
CA ASN A 5 2.34 -4.86 -9.34
C ASN A 5 1.40 -4.70 -8.13
N ASP A 6 0.87 -5.79 -7.56
CA ASP A 6 -0.11 -5.69 -6.47
C ASP A 6 0.48 -5.54 -5.06
N TYR A 7 1.71 -5.99 -4.81
CA TYR A 7 2.30 -5.94 -3.46
C TYR A 7 2.51 -4.51 -2.94
N ARG A 8 2.87 -3.58 -3.83
CA ARG A 8 3.05 -2.17 -3.47
C ARG A 8 1.73 -1.52 -3.05
N ALA A 9 0.62 -1.94 -3.66
CA ALA A 9 -0.70 -1.47 -3.31
C ALA A 9 -1.14 -2.00 -1.93
N VAL A 10 -0.91 -3.27 -1.66
CA VAL A 10 -1.24 -3.92 -0.38
C VAL A 10 -0.40 -3.37 0.78
N LEU A 11 0.93 -3.37 0.62
CA LEU A 11 1.85 -2.86 1.66
C LEU A 11 1.69 -1.35 1.85
N GLY A 12 1.47 -0.60 0.77
CA GLY A 12 1.17 0.82 0.83
C GLY A 12 -0.07 1.11 1.69
N GLY A 13 -1.19 0.41 1.44
CA GLY A 13 -2.40 0.56 2.24
C GLY A 13 -2.22 0.18 3.72
N MET A 14 -1.40 -0.84 4.00
CA MET A 14 -1.08 -1.23 5.37
C MET A 14 -0.24 -0.17 6.10
N PHE A 15 0.79 0.38 5.46
CA PHE A 15 1.64 1.40 6.07
C PHE A 15 0.93 2.75 6.24
N GLN A 16 0.02 3.08 5.33
CA GLN A 16 -0.89 4.21 5.49
C GLN A 16 -1.66 4.13 6.81
N ARG A 17 -2.18 2.95 7.16
CA ARG A 17 -2.90 2.74 8.42
C ARG A 17 -2.00 2.62 9.64
N LEU A 18 -0.92 1.84 9.55
CA LEU A 18 -0.08 1.56 10.72
C LEU A 18 0.73 2.77 11.17
N TYR A 19 1.18 3.60 10.23
CA TYR A 19 2.08 4.72 10.51
C TYR A 19 1.47 6.09 10.20
N GLY A 20 0.21 6.15 9.75
CA GLY A 20 -0.45 7.40 9.39
C GLY A 20 0.17 8.09 8.16
N LEU A 21 0.81 7.32 7.28
CA LEU A 21 1.51 7.89 6.12
C LEU A 21 0.53 8.56 5.16
N SER A 22 0.91 9.73 4.66
CA SER A 22 0.15 10.38 3.58
C SER A 22 0.41 9.66 2.24
N ARG A 23 -0.41 9.95 1.22
CA ARG A 23 -0.14 9.47 -0.16
C ARG A 23 1.24 9.90 -0.66
N SER A 24 1.71 11.08 -0.27
CA SER A 24 3.02 11.60 -0.67
C SER A 24 4.17 10.81 -0.06
N ASP A 25 4.03 10.39 1.20
CA ASP A 25 5.04 9.55 1.89
C ASP A 25 5.10 8.15 1.27
N LEU A 26 3.94 7.60 0.90
CA LEU A 26 3.89 6.32 0.21
C LEU A 26 4.53 6.37 -1.17
N GLN A 27 4.41 7.47 -1.90
CA GLN A 27 5.05 7.62 -3.22
C GLN A 27 6.59 7.65 -3.11
N ALA A 28 7.14 8.07 -1.97
CA ALA A 28 8.58 8.05 -1.74
C ALA A 28 9.13 6.62 -1.55
N VAL A 29 8.35 5.73 -0.92
CA VAL A 29 8.75 4.33 -0.63
C VAL A 29 8.31 3.39 -1.76
N PHE A 30 7.14 3.63 -2.34
CA PHE A 30 6.53 2.86 -3.41
C PHE A 30 6.09 3.77 -4.58
N PRO A 31 7.03 4.18 -5.44
CA PRO A 31 6.70 5.03 -6.59
C PRO A 31 5.68 4.33 -7.51
N GLY A 32 4.59 5.03 -7.84
CA GLY A 32 3.52 4.51 -8.70
C GLY A 32 2.59 3.52 -8.02
N ALA A 33 2.68 3.36 -6.69
CA ALA A 33 1.73 2.54 -5.95
C ALA A 33 0.39 3.25 -5.79
N GLU A 34 -0.68 2.56 -6.15
CA GLU A 34 -2.04 2.98 -5.84
C GLU A 34 -2.52 2.15 -4.64
N PRO A 35 -2.40 2.67 -3.39
CA PRO A 35 -2.70 1.88 -2.20
C PRO A 35 -4.14 1.41 -2.24
N ARG A 36 -4.32 0.09 -2.16
CA ARG A 36 -5.63 -0.56 -2.18
C ARG A 36 -5.90 -1.07 -0.78
N GLU A 37 -6.99 -0.59 -0.19
CA GLU A 37 -7.41 -1.08 1.10
C GLU A 37 -8.06 -2.46 0.92
N TYR A 38 -7.34 -3.52 1.28
CA TYR A 38 -7.95 -4.84 1.46
C TYR A 38 -8.33 -4.97 2.93
N GLY A 39 -9.64 -5.11 3.20
CA GLY A 39 -10.16 -5.38 4.54
C GLY A 39 -9.74 -6.78 5.00
N LEU A 40 -8.50 -6.93 5.47
CA LEU A 40 -8.02 -8.18 6.09
C LEU A 40 -8.44 -8.23 7.57
N LEU A 41 -9.74 -8.19 7.81
CA LEU A 41 -10.39 -8.65 9.05
C LEU A 41 -11.82 -9.06 8.70
N SER A 42 -11.95 -10.19 8.00
CA SER A 42 -13.20 -10.97 8.01
C SER A 42 -13.06 -11.97 9.15
N VAL A 43 -13.49 -11.56 10.34
CA VAL A 43 -13.84 -12.49 11.42
C VAL A 43 -15.19 -13.12 11.13
#